data_AF-A0AAV5G026-F1
#
_entry.id   AF-A0AAV5G026-F1
#
_cell.length_a   1.000
_cell.length_b   1.000
_cell.length_c   1.000
_cell.angle_alpha   90.00
_cell.angle_beta   90.00
_cell.angle_gamma   90.00
#
_symmetry.space_group_name_H-M   'P 1'
#
loop_
_entity.id
_entity.type
_entity.pdbx_description
1 polymer ?
#
loop_
_entity_poly.entity_id
_entity_poly.type
_entity_poly.pdbx_seq_one_letter_code
_entity_poly.pdbx_strand_id
1 'polypeptide(L)'
;MEEINDRRKRYKHKGRMSSSSSVDIDPRICALYNDAANLVGMEEELIKLLTEPEQQLKVISILGFGGLGKTTLAKEVYNRIGGQFSCKAFVSVSQRPDMKKAS
;
A
#
# COMPACT_ATOMS: atom_id res chain seq x y z
N MET A 1 17.43 -10.15 -24.35
CA MET A 1 16.00 -10.51 -24.58
C MET A 1 15.75 -12.03 -24.58
N GLU A 2 16.73 -12.85 -24.98
CA GLU A 2 16.60 -14.31 -25.05
C GLU A 2 16.66 -15.02 -23.68
N GLU A 3 17.37 -14.43 -22.72
CA GLU A 3 17.62 -14.99 -21.38
C GLU A 3 16.35 -15.13 -20.50
N ILE A 4 15.35 -14.26 -20.70
CA ILE A 4 14.08 -14.27 -19.96
C ILE A 4 13.19 -15.43 -20.44
N ASN A 5 13.29 -15.79 -21.72
CA ASN A 5 12.47 -16.83 -22.32
C ASN A 5 12.93 -18.23 -21.88
N ASP A 6 14.24 -18.41 -21.67
CA ASP A 6 14.81 -19.66 -21.16
C ASP A 6 14.52 -19.88 -19.67
N ARG A 7 14.43 -18.80 -18.88
CA ARG A 7 13.93 -18.88 -17.50
C ARG A 7 12.48 -19.37 -17.45
N ARG A 8 11.62 -18.95 -18.39
CA ARG A 8 10.21 -19.37 -18.44
C ARG A 8 10.03 -20.84 -18.80
N LYS A 9 10.88 -21.40 -19.66
CA LYS A 9 10.80 -22.83 -20.04
C LYS A 9 11.22 -23.78 -18.92
N ARG A 10 12.13 -23.37 -18.03
CA ARG A 10 12.60 -24.20 -16.89
C ARG A 10 11.52 -24.48 -15.83
N TYR A 11 10.48 -23.65 -15.73
CA TYR A 11 9.41 -23.81 -14.74
C TYR A 11 8.14 -24.48 -15.29
N LYS A 12 8.20 -25.10 -16.47
CA LYS A 12 7.09 -25.93 -16.96
C LYS A 12 7.05 -27.25 -16.17
N HIS A 13 6.61 -27.15 -14.92
CA HIS A 13 6.37 -28.29 -14.05
C HIS A 13 5.21 -29.10 -14.62
N LYS A 14 5.55 -30.19 -15.28
CA LYS A 14 4.63 -31.18 -15.81
C LYS A 14 4.10 -32.01 -14.64
N GLY A 15 2.83 -31.81 -14.29
CA GLY A 15 2.03 -32.80 -13.57
C GLY A 15 2.16 -32.83 -12.06
N ARG A 16 1.39 -31.97 -11.37
CA ARG A 16 0.51 -32.35 -10.26
C ARG A 16 -0.37 -31.16 -9.93
N MET A 17 -1.70 -31.33 -9.97
CA MET A 17 -2.64 -30.33 -9.47
C MET A 17 -2.46 -30.23 -7.96
N SER A 18 -1.52 -29.39 -7.52
CA SER A 18 -1.49 -28.90 -6.16
C SER A 18 -2.57 -27.82 -6.11
N SER A 19 -3.56 -27.99 -5.24
CA SER A 19 -4.60 -27.00 -4.97
C SER A 19 -3.93 -25.70 -4.54
N SER A 20 -3.67 -24.82 -5.49
CA SER A 20 -3.19 -23.47 -5.24
C SER A 20 -4.28 -22.78 -4.43
N SER A 21 -4.08 -22.63 -3.12
CA SER A 21 -4.90 -21.72 -2.33
C SER A 21 -4.74 -20.34 -2.96
N SER A 22 -5.76 -19.86 -3.67
CA SER A 22 -5.81 -18.47 -4.11
C SER A 22 -5.74 -17.63 -2.85
N VAL A 23 -4.61 -16.94 -2.65
CA VAL A 23 -4.55 -15.92 -1.62
C VAL A 23 -5.39 -14.78 -2.19
N ASP A 24 -6.56 -14.54 -1.62
CA ASP A 24 -7.41 -13.43 -2.05
C ASP A 24 -6.62 -12.14 -1.82
N ILE A 25 -6.15 -11.55 -2.92
CA ILE A 25 -5.42 -10.28 -2.89
C ILE A 25 -6.45 -9.20 -2.57
N ASP A 26 -6.23 -8.47 -1.49
CA ASP A 26 -7.08 -7.34 -1.13
C ASP A 26 -7.10 -6.33 -2.29
N PRO A 27 -8.27 -6.00 -2.86
CA PRO A 27 -8.37 -5.06 -3.98
C PRO A 27 -7.74 -3.69 -3.69
N ARG A 28 -7.61 -3.31 -2.42
CA ARG A 28 -6.97 -2.06 -1.99
C ARG A 28 -5.46 -2.07 -2.22
N ILE A 29 -4.83 -3.23 -2.30
CA ILE A 29 -3.41 -3.34 -2.66
C ILE A 29 -3.19 -2.80 -4.07
N CYS A 30 -4.06 -3.13 -5.03
CA CYS A 30 -3.95 -2.59 -6.39
C CYS A 30 -4.10 -1.06 -6.43
N ALA A 31 -4.99 -0.50 -5.59
CA ALA A 31 -5.17 0.95 -5.48
C ALA A 31 -3.93 1.68 -4.91
N LEU A 32 -3.08 0.99 -4.14
CA LEU A 32 -1.82 1.57 -3.64
C LEU A 32 -0.77 1.79 -4.74
N TYR A 33 -0.82 1.04 -5.84
CA TYR A 33 0.24 1.02 -6.85
C TYR A 33 -0.10 1.75 -8.15
N ASN A 34 -1.38 2.09 -8.40
CA ASN A 34 -1.82 2.54 -9.72
C ASN A 34 -1.99 4.06 -9.90
N ASP A 35 -2.13 4.89 -8.86
CA ASP A 35 -2.68 6.26 -9.06
C ASP A 35 -2.08 7.39 -8.20
N ALA A 36 -0.76 7.42 -8.00
CA ALA A 36 -0.12 8.57 -7.33
C ALA A 36 -0.09 9.85 -8.19
N ALA A 37 -0.25 9.74 -9.52
CA ALA A 37 -0.02 10.85 -10.46
C ALA A 37 -1.15 11.90 -10.53
N ASN A 38 -2.31 11.65 -9.93
CA ASN A 38 -3.49 12.52 -10.00
C ASN A 38 -3.90 13.14 -8.65
N LEU A 39 -3.05 13.06 -7.64
CA LEU A 39 -3.31 13.70 -6.34
C LEU A 39 -3.06 15.20 -6.46
N VAL A 40 -4.04 16.00 -6.03
CA VAL A 40 -4.02 17.46 -6.15
C VAL A 40 -3.86 18.06 -4.75
N GLY A 41 -2.67 18.59 -4.44
CA GLY A 41 -2.40 19.64 -3.43
C GLY A 41 -2.70 19.32 -1.95
N MET A 42 -3.46 18.28 -1.67
CA MET A 42 -3.87 17.89 -0.32
C MET A 42 -2.73 17.24 0.44
N GLU A 43 -1.80 16.61 -0.27
CA GLU A 43 -0.65 15.98 0.37
C GLU A 43 0.27 17.02 1.03
N GLU A 44 0.43 18.22 0.45
CA GLU A 44 1.25 19.29 1.03
C GLU A 44 0.68 19.78 2.36
N GLU A 45 -0.65 19.95 2.44
CA GLU A 45 -1.34 20.35 3.68
C GLU A 45 -1.21 19.27 4.76
N LEU A 46 -1.41 18.00 4.40
CA LEU A 46 -1.24 16.87 5.31
C LEU A 46 0.20 16.76 5.83
N ILE A 47 1.19 16.95 4.96
CA ILE A 47 2.60 16.95 5.34
C ILE A 47 2.86 18.06 6.34
N LYS A 48 2.42 19.29 6.05
CA LYS A 48 2.63 20.43 6.96
C LYS A 48 2.08 20.14 8.35
N LEU A 49 0.84 19.68 8.45
CA LEU A 49 0.20 19.32 9.72
C LEU A 49 0.99 18.25 10.49
N LEU A 50 1.49 17.23 9.80
CA LEU A 50 2.26 16.13 10.41
C LEU A 50 3.68 16.53 10.82
N THR A 51 4.29 17.50 10.15
CA THR A 51 5.69 17.91 10.39
C THR A 51 5.83 19.14 11.29
N GLU A 52 4.74 19.84 11.57
CA GLU A 52 4.77 20.98 12.50
C GLU A 52 5.29 20.54 13.88
N PRO A 53 6.26 21.27 14.46
CA PRO A 53 6.92 20.88 15.69
C PRO A 53 5.95 21.01 16.87
N GLU A 54 5.47 19.87 17.35
CA GLU A 54 4.60 19.76 18.52
C GLU A 54 5.05 18.57 19.37
N GLN A 55 4.88 18.68 20.69
CA GLN A 55 5.31 17.64 21.63
C GLN A 55 4.26 16.52 21.81
N GLN A 56 3.12 16.60 21.11
CA GLN A 56 1.99 15.68 21.27
C GLN A 56 1.80 14.78 20.04
N LEU A 57 1.16 13.63 20.27
CA LEU A 57 0.79 12.70 19.20
C LEU A 57 -0.26 13.34 18.28
N LYS A 58 0.01 13.30 16.96
CA LYS A 58 -0.90 13.78 15.92
C LYS A 58 -1.62 12.63 15.22
N VAL A 59 -2.91 12.78 15.00
CA VAL A 59 -3.74 11.82 14.26
C VAL A 59 -4.56 12.58 13.22
N ILE A 60 -4.48 12.15 11.95
CA ILE A 60 -5.28 12.72 10.86
C ILE A 60 -6.17 11.63 10.26
N SER A 61 -7.46 11.96 10.08
CA SER A 61 -8.44 11.07 9.46
C SER A 61 -8.81 11.56 8.06
N ILE A 62 -8.68 10.68 7.05
CA ILE A 62 -9.07 10.98 5.67
C ILE A 62 -10.42 10.31 5.39
N LEU A 63 -11.47 11.12 5.27
CA LEU A 63 -12.86 10.67 5.10
C LEU A 63 -13.36 10.98 3.68
N GLY A 64 -14.30 10.16 3.17
CA GLY A 64 -14.92 10.37 1.87
C GLY A 64 -15.40 9.09 1.21
N PHE A 65 -16.13 9.22 0.12
CA PHE A 65 -16.71 8.09 -0.63
C PHE A 65 -15.66 7.10 -1.15
N GLY A 66 -16.09 5.87 -1.42
CA GLY A 66 -15.26 4.83 -2.04
C GLY A 66 -14.72 5.29 -3.40
N GLY A 67 -13.52 4.84 -3.77
CA GLY A 67 -12.91 5.17 -5.08
C GLY A 67 -12.22 6.53 -5.18
N LEU A 68 -12.36 7.43 -4.20
CA LEU A 68 -11.75 8.77 -4.22
C LEU A 68 -10.22 8.83 -3.97
N GLY A 69 -9.52 7.69 -3.97
CA GLY A 69 -8.06 7.70 -3.77
C GLY A 69 -7.56 8.06 -2.37
N LYS A 70 -8.41 8.01 -1.33
CA LYS A 70 -8.02 8.33 0.08
C LYS A 70 -6.80 7.54 0.57
N THR A 71 -6.80 6.23 0.28
CA THR A 71 -5.69 5.33 0.63
C THR A 71 -4.43 5.68 -0.18
N THR A 72 -4.60 6.14 -1.42
CA THR A 72 -3.52 6.60 -2.29
C THR A 72 -2.90 7.90 -1.75
N LEU A 73 -3.72 8.86 -1.31
CA LEU A 73 -3.27 10.09 -0.64
C LEU A 73 -2.46 9.77 0.64
N ALA A 74 -2.98 8.89 1.51
CA ALA A 74 -2.26 8.46 2.70
C ALA A 74 -0.92 7.80 2.36
N LYS A 75 -0.86 7.01 1.28
CA LYS A 75 0.36 6.33 0.84
C LYS A 75 1.40 7.32 0.31
N GLU A 76 0.97 8.33 -0.44
CA GLU A 76 1.85 9.37 -0.96
C GLU A 76 2.50 10.18 0.17
N VAL A 77 1.68 10.67 1.11
CA VAL A 77 2.18 11.38 2.31
C VAL A 77 3.16 10.50 3.09
N TYR A 78 2.82 9.23 3.34
CA TYR A 78 3.69 8.26 4.01
C TYR A 78 5.05 8.09 3.31
N ASN A 79 5.08 8.07 1.98
CA ASN A 79 6.31 7.95 1.20
C ASN A 79 7.17 9.22 1.32
N ARG A 80 6.56 10.41 1.23
CA ARG A 80 7.27 11.70 1.24
C ARG A 80 7.89 12.04 2.60
N ILE A 81 7.18 11.80 3.70
CA ILE A 81 7.67 12.16 5.05
C ILE A 81 8.46 11.04 5.73
N GLY A 82 8.57 9.88 5.09
CA GLY A 82 9.14 8.70 5.72
C GLY A 82 10.59 8.84 6.20
N GLY A 83 11.36 9.79 5.66
CA GLY A 83 12.71 10.09 6.13
C GLY A 83 12.79 10.96 7.40
N GLN A 84 11.67 11.54 7.83
CA GLN A 84 11.60 12.41 9.01
C GLN A 84 11.28 11.64 10.30
N PHE A 85 10.89 10.37 10.19
CA PHE A 85 10.53 9.52 11.30
C PHE A 85 11.54 8.38 11.44
N SER A 86 11.98 8.08 12.67
CA SER A 86 12.89 6.96 12.94
C SER A 86 12.25 5.60 12.65
N CYS A 87 10.92 5.51 12.64
CA CYS A 87 10.17 4.30 12.33
C CYS A 87 8.87 4.66 11.59
N LYS A 88 8.44 3.80 10.65
CA LYS A 88 7.20 3.98 9.90
C LYS A 88 6.56 2.63 9.57
N ALA A 89 5.24 2.58 9.59
CA ALA A 89 4.46 1.40 9.22
C ALA A 89 3.23 1.83 8.39
N PHE A 90 2.82 0.98 7.44
CA PHE A 90 1.60 1.17 6.66
C PHE A 90 0.82 -0.14 6.68
N VAL A 91 -0.29 -0.16 7.42
CA VAL A 91 -1.06 -1.38 7.70
C VAL A 91 -2.41 -1.30 6.98
N SER A 92 -2.78 -2.39 6.29
CA SER A 92 -4.13 -2.54 5.71
C SER A 92 -4.97 -3.42 6.62
N VAL A 93 -6.14 -2.92 7.05
CA VAL A 93 -7.10 -3.66 7.87
C VAL A 93 -8.36 -3.88 7.06
N SER A 94 -8.78 -5.13 6.87
CA SER A 94 -10.05 -5.47 6.18
C SER A 94 -11.20 -5.57 7.18
N GLN A 95 -12.44 -5.62 6.69
CA GLN A 95 -13.63 -5.78 7.53
C GLN A 95 -13.57 -7.06 8.38
N ARG A 96 -12.86 -8.09 7.90
CA ARG A 96 -12.62 -9.35 8.60
C ARG A 96 -11.12 -9.49 8.83
N PRO A 97 -10.57 -8.85 9.87
CA PRO A 97 -9.15 -8.90 10.13
C PRO A 97 -8.74 -10.33 10.52
N ASP A 98 -7.77 -10.89 9.82
CA ASP A 98 -7.09 -12.11 10.27
C ASP A 98 -6.00 -11.69 11.26
N MET A 99 -6.29 -11.84 12.56
CA MET A 99 -5.37 -11.46 13.64
C MET A 99 -4.08 -12.29 13.65
N LYS A 100 -4.01 -13.38 12.88
CA LYS A 100 -2.80 -14.22 12.75
C LYS A 100 -1.90 -13.82 11.57
N LYS A 101 -2.36 -12.91 10.71
CA LYS A 101 -1.67 -12.48 9.48
C LYS A 101 -1.33 -10.99 9.42
N ALA A 102 -1.64 -10.22 10.46
CA ALA A 102 -1.26 -8.81 10.53
C ALA A 102 0.28 -8.70 10.57
N SER A 103 0.86 -8.33 9.43
CA SER A 103 2.28 -7.98 9.27
C SER A 103 2.45 -6.47 9.36
#